data_AF-A0AAJ1Y2I4-F1
#
_entry.id   AF-A0AAJ1Y2I4-F1
#
_cell.length_a   1.000
_cell.length_b   1.000
_cell.length_c   1.000
_cell.angle_alpha   90.00
_cell.angle_beta   90.00
_cell.angle_gamma   90.00
#
_symmetry.space_group_name_H-M   'P 1'
#
loop_
_entity.id
_entity.type
_entity.pdbx_description
1 polymer ?
#
loop_
_entity_poly.entity_id
_entity_poly.type
_entity_poly.pdbx_seq_one_letter_code
_entity_poly.pdbx_strand_id
1 'polypeptide(L)'
;MKKTILSIFSVFTILIGGYFLLNLDSVNSNAQIKDQRVAEHNNKKMSLTKNIYSMSDEELYKEFGDLSGEQLEESIPGISDSDKIVVLSAGGQLMGDGKSELVSYKQNHRQFIDVNTDSNAISIKDLKELLNSKRNELKQIKETNSVELE
;
A
#
# COMPACT_ATOMS: atom_id res chain seq x y z
N MET A 1 13.79 58.75 26.69
CA MET A 1 13.47 59.01 25.27
C MET A 1 13.40 57.68 24.54
N LYS A 2 12.27 57.46 23.85
CA LYS A 2 11.85 56.20 23.22
C LYS A 2 12.64 55.97 21.93
N LYS A 3 13.08 54.72 21.69
CA LYS A 3 13.70 54.31 20.42
C LYS A 3 12.61 53.96 19.40
N THR A 4 12.78 54.58 18.24
CA THR A 4 12.01 54.53 17.01
C THR A 4 12.13 53.18 16.30
N ILE A 5 11.00 52.59 15.88
CA ILE A 5 10.95 51.74 14.69
C ILE A 5 9.73 52.20 13.89
N LEU A 6 10.03 52.98 12.85
CA LEU A 6 9.10 53.45 11.84
C LEU A 6 9.27 52.48 10.66
N SER A 7 8.34 51.53 10.50
CA SER A 7 8.30 50.66 9.32
C SER A 7 7.43 51.33 8.27
N ILE A 8 8.00 51.49 7.08
CA ILE A 8 7.50 52.30 5.97
C ILE A 8 7.51 51.43 4.70
N PHE A 9 6.49 51.65 3.86
CA PHE A 9 6.28 51.20 2.46
C PHE A 9 6.00 49.70 2.28
N SER A 10 5.20 49.19 1.34
CA SER A 10 4.21 49.66 0.34
C SER A 10 4.26 48.59 -0.77
N VAL A 11 3.10 48.02 -1.10
CA VAL A 11 2.66 47.45 -2.39
C VAL A 11 3.73 46.83 -3.31
N PHE A 12 3.63 45.52 -3.56
CA PHE A 12 4.04 44.92 -4.84
C PHE A 12 2.96 43.98 -5.37
N THR A 13 2.27 44.48 -6.41
CA THR A 13 1.44 43.77 -7.37
C THR A 13 2.32 42.81 -8.17
N ILE A 14 1.91 41.55 -8.34
CA ILE A 14 2.54 40.65 -9.33
C ILE A 14 1.59 40.54 -10.52
N LEU A 15 2.05 41.09 -11.65
CA LEU A 15 1.39 41.03 -12.95
C LEU A 15 2.47 40.69 -13.99
N ILE A 16 2.58 39.40 -14.32
CA ILE A 16 3.31 38.84 -15.47
C ILE A 16 2.49 37.60 -15.84
N GLY A 17 1.97 37.37 -17.03
CA GLY A 17 2.04 38.04 -18.33
C GLY A 17 1.48 37.01 -19.30
N GLY A 18 0.30 37.25 -19.85
CA GLY A 18 -0.23 36.43 -20.94
C GLY A 18 0.52 36.77 -22.23
N TYR A 19 0.74 35.76 -23.07
CA TYR A 19 0.56 35.77 -24.54
C TYR A 19 1.26 34.54 -25.15
N PHE A 20 0.47 33.52 -25.49
CA PHE A 20 0.76 32.68 -26.64
C PHE A 20 -0.55 32.46 -27.40
N LEU A 21 -0.73 33.23 -28.47
CA LEU A 21 -1.70 32.99 -29.53
C LEU A 21 -1.02 32.10 -30.57
N LEU A 22 -1.57 30.92 -30.82
CA LEU A 22 -1.49 30.28 -32.14
C LEU A 22 -2.89 29.80 -32.52
N ASN A 23 -3.39 30.40 -33.61
CA ASN A 23 -4.53 29.94 -34.36
C ASN A 23 -4.34 28.48 -34.79
N LEU A 24 -5.41 27.70 -34.84
CA LEU A 24 -5.60 26.74 -35.92
C LEU A 24 -7.08 26.44 -36.12
N ASP A 25 -7.48 26.56 -37.39
CA ASP A 25 -8.80 26.33 -37.96
C ASP A 25 -9.45 24.99 -37.56
N SER A 26 -10.79 25.03 -37.55
CA SER A 26 -11.68 24.01 -38.12
C SER A 26 -11.31 22.52 -37.91
N VAL A 27 -12.18 21.79 -37.21
CA VAL A 27 -12.95 20.67 -37.79
C VAL A 27 -13.96 20.17 -36.76
N ASN A 28 -15.22 20.38 -37.12
CA ASN A 28 -16.38 19.61 -36.67
C ASN A 28 -16.26 18.17 -37.20
N SER A 29 -15.94 17.20 -36.33
CA SER A 29 -16.34 15.77 -36.42
C SER A 29 -15.58 14.94 -35.36
N ASN A 30 -15.96 15.02 -34.08
CA ASN A 30 -15.60 13.95 -33.13
C ASN A 30 -16.45 13.92 -31.85
N ALA A 31 -17.69 14.42 -31.89
CA ALA A 31 -18.60 14.41 -30.74
C ALA A 31 -19.25 13.04 -30.46
N GLN A 32 -18.79 11.95 -31.08
CA GLN A 32 -19.35 10.60 -30.87
C GLN A 32 -18.31 9.52 -30.49
N ILE A 33 -17.04 9.88 -30.23
CA ILE A 33 -16.01 8.91 -29.79
C ILE A 33 -15.40 9.28 -28.42
N LYS A 34 -16.08 10.13 -27.64
CA LYS A 34 -15.62 10.50 -26.30
C LYS A 34 -16.50 10.05 -25.14
N ASP A 35 -17.74 9.64 -25.39
CA ASP A 35 -18.64 9.18 -24.32
C ASP A 35 -18.57 7.67 -24.03
N GLN A 36 -17.78 6.90 -24.79
CA GLN A 36 -17.62 5.46 -24.54
C GLN A 36 -16.27 5.07 -23.90
N ARG A 37 -15.34 6.02 -23.72
CA ARG A 37 -14.07 5.78 -22.99
C ARG A 37 -14.03 6.35 -21.58
N VAL A 38 -15.15 6.81 -21.05
CA VAL A 38 -15.23 7.34 -19.67
C VAL A 38 -16.06 6.42 -18.75
N ALA A 39 -16.66 5.35 -19.28
CA ALA A 39 -17.41 4.36 -18.50
C ALA A 39 -16.63 3.09 -18.12
N GLU A 40 -15.31 3.07 -18.33
CA GLU A 40 -14.44 1.95 -17.91
C GLU A 40 -13.18 2.42 -17.16
N HIS A 41 -13.23 3.61 -16.53
CA HIS A 41 -12.43 3.80 -15.33
C HIS A 41 -13.06 2.95 -14.22
N ASN A 42 -12.75 1.66 -14.29
CA ASN A 42 -12.98 0.65 -13.29
C ASN A 42 -12.47 1.16 -11.95
N ASN A 43 -13.33 1.87 -11.22
CA ASN A 43 -13.21 2.05 -9.79
C ASN A 43 -13.61 0.71 -9.14
N LYS A 44 -12.91 -0.37 -9.51
CA LYS A 44 -12.85 -1.57 -8.70
C LYS A 44 -12.12 -1.08 -7.47
N LYS A 45 -12.90 -0.68 -6.45
CA LYS A 45 -12.40 -0.27 -5.13
C LYS A 45 -11.43 -1.37 -4.69
N MET A 46 -10.14 -1.14 -4.92
CA MET A 46 -9.14 -2.19 -4.74
C MET A 46 -9.17 -2.52 -3.25
N SER A 47 -9.42 -3.79 -2.93
CA SER A 47 -9.49 -4.24 -1.54
C SER A 47 -8.22 -3.78 -0.82
N LEU A 48 -8.36 -3.23 0.39
CA LEU A 48 -7.21 -2.76 1.18
C LEU A 48 -6.29 -3.93 1.56
N THR A 49 -6.91 -5.07 1.85
CA THR A 49 -6.25 -6.32 2.21
C THR A 49 -6.33 -7.31 1.05
N LYS A 50 -5.35 -8.21 1.00
CA LYS A 50 -5.25 -9.30 0.03
C LYS A 50 -5.32 -10.65 0.75
N ASN A 51 -5.98 -11.62 0.11
CA ASN A 51 -6.04 -12.98 0.62
C ASN A 51 -4.66 -13.67 0.50
N ILE A 52 -4.09 -14.03 1.64
CA ILE A 52 -2.77 -14.67 1.72
C ILE A 52 -2.71 -16.05 1.04
N TYR A 53 -3.79 -16.84 1.08
CA TYR A 53 -3.84 -18.16 0.43
C TYR A 53 -3.87 -18.07 -1.10
N SER A 54 -4.10 -16.88 -1.65
CA SER A 54 -4.07 -16.63 -3.09
C SER A 54 -2.75 -16.04 -3.58
N MET A 55 -1.82 -15.76 -2.67
CA MET A 55 -0.51 -15.22 -3.03
C MET A 55 0.37 -16.29 -3.67
N SER A 56 1.23 -15.88 -4.61
CA SER A 56 2.27 -16.77 -5.13
C SER A 56 3.35 -17.01 -4.07
N ASP A 57 4.18 -18.04 -4.28
CA ASP A 57 5.27 -18.35 -3.37
C ASP A 57 6.31 -17.20 -3.32
N GLU A 58 6.51 -16.47 -4.42
CA GLU A 58 7.36 -15.27 -4.48
C GLU A 58 6.77 -14.09 -3.71
N GLU A 59 5.46 -13.89 -3.79
CA GLU A 59 4.78 -12.85 -3.01
C GLU A 59 4.84 -13.18 -1.52
N LEU A 60 4.61 -14.44 -1.14
CA LEU A 60 4.76 -14.90 0.25
C LEU A 60 6.20 -14.71 0.74
N TYR A 61 7.19 -15.07 -0.08
CA TYR A 61 8.60 -14.85 0.23
C TYR A 61 8.93 -13.37 0.39
N LYS A 62 8.35 -12.48 -0.41
CA LYS A 62 8.57 -11.04 -0.28
C LYS A 62 8.03 -10.48 1.04
N GLU A 63 6.88 -10.96 1.49
CA GLU A 63 6.24 -10.46 2.71
C GLU A 63 6.80 -11.10 4.00
N PHE A 64 7.15 -12.39 3.95
CA PHE A 64 7.54 -13.18 5.14
C PHE A 64 8.94 -13.79 5.08
N GLY A 65 9.63 -13.69 3.94
CA GLY A 65 10.93 -14.34 3.74
C GLY A 65 10.84 -15.87 3.71
N ASP A 66 11.92 -16.52 4.09
CA ASP A 66 11.98 -17.96 4.30
C ASP A 66 11.78 -18.34 5.78
N LEU A 67 11.06 -17.56 6.57
CA LEU A 67 10.86 -17.87 7.99
C LEU A 67 10.05 -19.16 8.16
N SER A 68 10.52 -20.08 9.01
CA SER A 68 9.67 -21.13 9.56
C SER A 68 8.69 -20.55 10.58
N GLY A 69 7.64 -21.30 10.92
CA GLY A 69 6.71 -20.90 11.97
C GLY A 69 7.38 -20.62 13.33
N GLU A 70 8.42 -21.40 13.68
CA GLU A 70 9.24 -21.18 14.89
C GLU A 70 10.05 -19.87 14.78
N GLN A 71 10.68 -19.65 13.63
CA GLN A 71 11.45 -18.41 13.39
C GLN A 71 10.54 -17.16 13.40
N LEU A 72 9.26 -17.31 13.03
CA LEU A 72 8.28 -16.23 13.13
C LEU A 72 7.98 -15.85 14.58
N GLU A 73 7.86 -16.82 15.50
CA GLU A 73 7.68 -16.56 16.93
C GLU A 73 8.89 -15.83 17.53
N GLU A 74 10.10 -16.27 17.17
CA GLU A 74 11.35 -15.64 17.61
C GLU A 74 11.49 -14.21 17.05
N SER A 75 11.03 -13.99 15.83
CA SER A 75 11.10 -12.69 15.16
C SER A 75 10.13 -11.67 15.73
N ILE A 76 9.03 -12.13 16.36
CA ILE A 76 7.97 -11.25 16.88
C ILE A 76 7.67 -11.61 18.35
N PRO A 77 8.45 -11.06 19.30
CA PRO A 77 8.30 -11.39 20.71
C PRO A 77 6.89 -11.07 21.22
N GLY A 78 6.27 -12.06 21.88
CA GLY A 78 4.95 -11.92 22.47
C GLY A 78 3.78 -12.16 21.51
N ILE A 79 4.05 -12.59 20.28
CA ILE A 79 2.99 -13.00 19.35
C ILE A 79 2.33 -14.31 19.80
N SER A 80 1.00 -14.33 19.83
CA SER A 80 0.21 -15.50 20.16
C SER A 80 -0.36 -16.16 18.90
N ASP A 81 -0.58 -17.48 18.96
CA ASP A 81 -1.27 -18.23 17.90
C ASP A 81 -2.68 -17.70 17.57
N SER A 82 -3.36 -17.10 18.56
CA SER A 82 -4.69 -16.51 18.38
C SER A 82 -4.66 -15.09 17.79
N ASP A 83 -3.49 -14.46 17.75
CA ASP A 83 -3.35 -13.13 17.16
C ASP A 83 -3.72 -13.18 15.68
N LYS A 84 -4.10 -12.03 15.13
CA LYS A 84 -4.55 -11.89 13.77
C LYS A 84 -3.55 -11.14 12.92
N ILE A 85 -3.47 -11.52 11.66
CA ILE A 85 -2.67 -10.87 10.64
C ILE A 85 -3.49 -10.60 9.39
N VAL A 86 -3.22 -9.48 8.74
CA VAL A 86 -3.65 -9.15 7.38
C VAL A 86 -2.45 -8.74 6.53
N VAL A 87 -2.47 -9.11 5.26
CA VAL A 87 -1.53 -8.60 4.25
C VAL A 87 -2.21 -7.48 3.47
N LEU A 88 -1.53 -6.35 3.33
CA LEU A 88 -2.04 -5.19 2.60
C LEU A 88 -1.82 -5.38 1.10
N SER A 89 -2.81 -5.00 0.29
CA SER A 89 -2.69 -5.05 -1.17
C SER A 89 -1.60 -4.14 -1.75
N ALA A 90 -1.13 -3.16 -0.96
CA ALA A 90 0.00 -2.30 -1.31
C ALA A 90 1.37 -2.87 -0.89
N GLY A 91 1.39 -4.07 -0.30
CA GLY A 91 2.56 -4.65 0.36
C GLY A 91 2.63 -4.30 1.84
N GLY A 92 3.29 -5.16 2.60
CA GLY A 92 3.39 -5.10 4.05
C GLY A 92 2.26 -5.84 4.76
N GLN A 93 2.56 -6.20 6.00
CA GLN A 93 1.67 -6.90 6.92
C GLN A 93 1.32 -6.05 8.13
N LEU A 94 0.12 -6.26 8.66
CA LEU A 94 -0.29 -5.74 9.96
C LEU A 94 -0.72 -6.89 10.84
N MET A 95 -0.29 -6.87 12.10
CA MET A 95 -0.56 -7.90 13.10
C MET A 95 -1.09 -7.28 14.38
N GLY A 96 -1.94 -7.99 15.10
CA GLY A 96 -2.42 -7.58 16.41
C GLY A 96 -3.23 -8.63 17.12
N ASP A 97 -3.69 -8.31 18.33
CA ASP A 97 -4.30 -9.22 19.30
C ASP A 97 -5.68 -9.80 18.92
N GLY A 98 -6.18 -9.52 17.72
CA GLY A 98 -7.51 -9.92 17.26
C GLY A 98 -8.67 -9.14 17.89
N LYS A 99 -8.41 -8.25 18.84
CA LYS A 99 -9.44 -7.47 19.56
C LYS A 99 -9.45 -6.01 19.14
N SER A 100 -8.28 -5.49 18.79
CA SER A 100 -8.09 -4.11 18.35
C SER A 100 -8.09 -4.01 16.83
N GLU A 101 -8.59 -2.89 16.31
CA GLU A 101 -8.45 -2.57 14.89
C GLU A 101 -6.98 -2.35 14.52
N LEU A 102 -6.59 -2.85 13.36
CA LEU A 102 -5.27 -2.58 12.78
C LEU A 102 -5.33 -1.28 11.99
N VAL A 103 -4.28 -0.46 12.10
CA VAL A 103 -4.23 0.85 11.45
C VAL A 103 -3.17 0.84 10.35
N SER A 104 -3.62 1.01 9.11
CA SER A 104 -2.77 1.28 7.96
C SER A 104 -2.71 2.77 7.66
N TYR A 105 -1.56 3.26 7.20
CA TYR A 105 -1.38 4.64 6.76
C TYR A 105 -1.05 4.65 5.27
N LYS A 106 -1.93 5.28 4.47
CA LYS A 106 -1.71 5.49 3.04
C LYS A 106 -1.87 6.96 2.70
N GLN A 107 -0.83 7.58 2.15
CA GLN A 107 -0.85 8.99 1.71
C GLN A 107 -1.39 9.94 2.80
N ASN A 108 -0.88 9.82 4.03
CA ASN A 108 -1.30 10.59 5.21
C ASN A 108 -2.77 10.38 5.67
N HIS A 109 -3.46 9.37 5.16
CA HIS A 109 -4.79 8.98 5.62
C HIS A 109 -4.72 7.68 6.41
N ARG A 110 -5.39 7.66 7.57
CA ARG A 110 -5.58 6.46 8.39
C ARG A 110 -6.68 5.60 7.81
N GLN A 111 -6.41 4.31 7.71
CA GLN A 111 -7.38 3.29 7.32
C GLN A 111 -7.41 2.23 8.41
N PHE A 112 -8.60 1.98 8.97
CA PHE A 112 -8.82 1.01 10.03
C PHE A 112 -9.26 -0.32 9.41
N ILE A 113 -8.72 -1.41 9.94
CA ILE A 113 -9.04 -2.77 9.53
C ILE A 113 -9.53 -3.51 10.77
N ASP A 114 -10.81 -3.87 10.77
CA ASP A 114 -11.38 -4.76 11.77
C ASP A 114 -11.12 -6.22 11.36
N VAL A 115 -10.20 -6.85 12.06
CA VAL A 115 -9.76 -8.23 11.80
C VAL A 115 -10.82 -9.29 12.10
N ASN A 116 -11.91 -8.93 12.79
CA ASN A 116 -13.01 -9.85 13.03
C ASN A 116 -14.01 -9.89 11.87
N THR A 117 -14.01 -8.87 11.01
CA THR A 117 -14.91 -8.76 9.86
C THR A 117 -14.19 -8.80 8.51
N ASP A 118 -12.88 -8.52 8.47
CA ASP A 118 -12.06 -8.69 7.27
C ASP A 118 -11.86 -10.17 6.94
N SER A 119 -12.37 -10.61 5.78
CA SER A 119 -12.29 -12.00 5.33
C SER A 119 -10.86 -12.48 5.01
N ASN A 120 -9.90 -11.57 4.89
CA ASN A 120 -8.49 -11.88 4.64
C ASN A 120 -7.67 -11.94 5.93
N ALA A 121 -8.27 -11.61 7.09
CA ALA A 121 -7.62 -11.76 8.38
C ALA A 121 -7.55 -13.24 8.79
N ILE A 122 -6.33 -13.73 9.01
CA ILE A 122 -6.09 -15.11 9.46
C ILE A 122 -5.42 -15.11 10.82
N SER A 123 -5.43 -16.25 11.51
CA SER A 123 -4.66 -16.37 12.74
C SER A 123 -3.17 -16.54 12.47
N ILE A 124 -2.33 -16.17 13.43
CA ILE A 124 -0.89 -16.44 13.37
C ILE A 124 -0.62 -17.94 13.32
N LYS A 125 -1.44 -18.76 13.99
CA LYS A 125 -1.37 -20.21 13.86
C LYS A 125 -1.53 -20.65 12.39
N ASP A 126 -2.57 -20.17 11.71
CA ASP A 126 -2.82 -20.53 10.31
C ASP A 126 -1.70 -20.03 9.39
N LEU A 127 -1.11 -18.86 9.69
CA LEU A 127 0.04 -18.33 8.97
C LEU A 127 1.26 -19.27 9.13
N LYS A 128 1.56 -19.71 10.35
CA LYS A 128 2.67 -20.64 10.61
C LYS A 128 2.50 -21.94 9.84
N GLU A 129 1.30 -22.51 9.86
CA GLU A 129 0.97 -23.72 9.11
C GLU A 129 1.18 -23.50 7.61
N LEU A 130 0.74 -22.36 7.06
CA LEU A 130 0.95 -22.00 5.65
C LEU A 130 2.44 -21.88 5.30
N LEU A 131 3.21 -21.09 6.06
CA LEU A 131 4.65 -20.89 5.80
C LEU A 131 5.44 -22.20 5.93
N ASN A 132 5.09 -23.04 6.91
CA ASN A 132 5.70 -24.36 7.07
C ASN A 132 5.36 -25.28 5.88
N SER A 133 4.11 -25.23 5.38
CA SER A 133 3.71 -26.03 4.21
C SER A 133 4.43 -25.63 2.92
N LYS A 134 4.87 -24.38 2.83
CA LYS A 134 5.60 -23.78 1.68
C LYS A 134 7.11 -23.67 1.90
N ARG A 135 7.63 -24.28 2.96
CA ARG A 135 9.00 -24.04 3.43
C ARG A 135 10.06 -24.35 2.37
N ASN A 136 9.85 -25.41 1.59
CA ASN A 136 10.80 -25.86 0.57
C ASN A 136 10.86 -24.89 -0.61
N GLU A 137 9.70 -24.42 -1.07
CA GLU A 137 9.55 -23.46 -2.16
C GLU A 137 10.18 -22.12 -1.77
N LEU A 138 9.87 -21.60 -0.58
CA LEU A 138 10.45 -20.36 -0.07
C LEU A 138 11.98 -20.44 0.07
N LYS A 139 12.51 -21.61 0.46
CA LYS A 139 13.95 -21.84 0.53
C LYS A 139 14.60 -21.85 -0.86
N GLN A 140 13.98 -22.47 -1.86
CA GLN A 140 14.50 -22.48 -3.24
C GLN A 140 14.54 -21.07 -3.84
N ILE A 141 13.53 -20.23 -3.55
CA ILE A 141 13.50 -18.83 -3.99
C ILE A 141 14.69 -18.06 -3.42
N LYS A 142 15.00 -18.24 -2.12
CA LYS A 142 16.18 -17.62 -1.49
C LYS A 142 17.49 -18.05 -2.14
N GLU A 143 17.65 -19.34 -2.39
CA GLU A 143 18.86 -19.90 -3.03
C GLU A 143 19.03 -19.35 -4.44
N THR A 144 17.95 -19.34 -5.23
CA THR A 144 17.95 -18.80 -6.61
C THR A 144 18.31 -17.31 -6.63
N ASN A 145 17.66 -16.50 -5.78
CA ASN A 145 17.92 -15.06 -5.70
C ASN A 145 19.34 -14.74 -5.20
N SER A 146 19.94 -15.62 -4.40
CA SER A 146 21.32 -15.44 -3.91
C SER A 146 22.35 -15.72 -5.00
N VAL A 147 22.07 -16.69 -5.88
CA VAL A 147 22.96 -17.05 -7.00
C VAL A 147 22.95 -15.99 -8.12
N GLU A 148 21.84 -15.26 -8.31
CA GLU A 148 21.77 -14.16 -9.30
C GLU A 148 22.54 -12.90 -8.90
N LEU A 149 23.01 -12.80 -7.64
CA LEU A 149 23.69 -11.62 -7.09
C LEU A 149 25.22 -11.78 -6.96
N GLU A 150 25.77 -12.96 -7.28
CA GLU A 150 27.21 -13.24 -7.37
C GLU A 150 27.76 -13.01 -8.79
#